data_AF-A0A950LAV1-F1
#
_entry.id   AF-A0A950LAV1-F1
#
_cell.length_a   1.000
_cell.length_b   1.000
_cell.length_c   1.000
_cell.angle_alpha   90.00
_cell.angle_beta   90.00
_cell.angle_gamma   90.00
#
_symmetry.space_group_name_H-M   'P 1'
#
loop_
_entity.id
_entity.type
_entity.pdbx_description
1 polymer ?
#
loop_
_entity_poly.entity_id
_entity_poly.type
_entity_poly.pdbx_seq_one_letter_code
_entity_poly.pdbx_strand_id
1 'polypeptide(L)'
;MSVAALAFRLIPSLSPAFRTRRLLASTLRDLRHLAASPIPLAPSDWQSRIYGRFSALPDEAPPLQRSELLAALSVGLEIIKLRGIALGPDHLAELDAALEAAARGNGALAIARLADLEQALRPCPNADALQARSSILAVSEALSRHAVYFNADARGEVH
;
A
#
# COMPACT_ATOMS: atom_id res chain seq x y z
N MET A 1 3.09 -2.11 -47.04
CA MET A 1 3.69 -1.93 -45.70
C MET A 1 2.84 -0.93 -44.94
N SER A 2 2.29 -1.36 -43.80
CA SER A 2 1.20 -0.71 -43.09
C SER A 2 1.63 0.59 -42.38
N VAL A 3 0.86 1.66 -42.56
CA VAL A 3 0.99 2.98 -41.93
C VAL A 3 0.90 2.90 -40.38
N ALA A 4 0.43 1.78 -39.83
CA ALA A 4 0.30 1.56 -38.39
C ALA A 4 1.62 1.62 -37.60
N ALA A 5 2.77 1.31 -38.23
CA ALA A 5 4.07 1.33 -37.54
C ALA A 5 4.60 2.76 -37.28
N LEU A 6 4.15 3.76 -38.04
CA LEU A 6 4.62 5.16 -37.93
C LEU A 6 3.88 5.95 -36.84
N ALA A 7 2.66 5.56 -36.47
CA ALA A 7 1.88 6.24 -35.44
C ALA A 7 2.53 6.17 -34.04
N PHE A 8 3.26 5.09 -33.74
CA PHE A 8 3.95 4.92 -32.45
C PHE A 8 5.17 5.82 -32.25
N ARG A 9 5.70 6.44 -33.31
CA ARG A 9 6.87 7.34 -33.22
C ARG A 9 6.50 8.81 -33.01
N LEU A 10 5.21 9.15 -33.15
CA LEU A 10 4.69 10.51 -33.05
C LEU A 10 4.05 10.83 -31.69
N ILE A 11 3.86 9.81 -30.84
CA ILE A 11 3.53 10.03 -29.43
C ILE A 11 4.86 10.21 -28.71
N PRO A 12 5.20 11.40 -28.19
CA PRO A 12 6.41 11.55 -27.39
C PRO A 12 6.34 10.54 -26.25
N SER A 13 7.39 9.73 -26.11
CA SER A 13 7.50 8.83 -24.97
C SER A 13 7.39 9.68 -23.70
N LEU A 14 6.42 9.34 -22.85
CA LEU A 14 6.27 10.01 -21.56
C LEU A 14 7.61 9.94 -20.81
N SER A 15 8.02 11.05 -20.19
CA SER A 15 9.29 11.09 -19.48
C SER A 15 9.35 9.98 -18.41
N PRO A 16 10.53 9.39 -18.14
CA PRO A 16 10.68 8.37 -17.11
C PRO A 16 10.10 8.81 -15.76
N ALA A 17 10.32 10.07 -15.38
CA ALA A 17 9.76 10.66 -14.17
C ALA A 17 8.22 10.63 -14.13
N PHE A 18 7.57 10.97 -15.24
CA PHE A 18 6.11 10.91 -15.33
C PHE A 18 5.60 9.48 -15.23
N ARG A 19 6.25 8.53 -15.91
CA ARG A 19 5.91 7.11 -15.84
C ARG A 19 6.02 6.59 -14.41
N THR A 20 7.08 6.90 -13.69
CA THR A 20 7.24 6.45 -12.30
C THR A 20 6.19 7.05 -11.38
N ARG A 21 5.92 8.36 -11.48
CA ARG A 21 4.85 9.00 -10.69
C ARG A 21 3.50 8.34 -10.92
N ARG A 22 3.15 8.06 -12.17
CA ARG A 22 1.90 7.36 -12.52
C ARG A 22 1.86 5.95 -11.95
N LEU A 23 2.97 5.22 -12.02
CA LEU A 23 3.10 3.87 -11.46
C LEU A 23 2.90 3.87 -9.95
N LEU A 24 3.57 4.77 -9.22
CA LEU A 24 3.41 4.95 -7.78
C LEU A 24 1.97 5.35 -7.42
N ALA A 25 1.38 6.32 -8.11
CA ALA A 25 0.00 6.73 -7.88
C ALA A 25 -1.01 5.58 -8.10
N SER A 26 -0.81 4.75 -9.14
CA SER A 26 -1.62 3.55 -9.35
C SER A 26 -1.43 2.49 -8.26
N THR A 27 -0.21 2.37 -7.74
CA THR A 27 0.10 1.45 -6.65
C THR A 27 -0.56 1.87 -5.35
N LEU A 28 -0.48 3.15 -5.03
CA LEU A 28 -1.15 3.72 -3.88
C LEU A 28 -2.68 3.54 -3.98
N ARG A 29 -3.26 3.76 -5.17
CA ARG A 29 -4.70 3.53 -5.39
C ARG A 29 -5.11 2.08 -5.14
N ASP A 30 -4.34 1.13 -5.64
CA ASP A 30 -4.62 -0.29 -5.41
C ASP A 30 -4.47 -0.67 -3.94
N LEU A 31 -3.47 -0.12 -3.24
CA LEU A 31 -3.29 -0.34 -1.83
C LEU A 31 -4.48 0.23 -1.03
N ARG A 32 -4.98 1.40 -1.39
CA ARG A 32 -6.17 1.99 -0.76
C ARG A 32 -7.41 1.14 -0.99
N HIS A 33 -7.57 0.58 -2.18
CA HIS A 33 -8.64 -0.36 -2.46
C HIS A 33 -8.50 -1.64 -1.61
N LEU A 34 -7.27 -2.16 -1.47
CA LEU A 34 -6.98 -3.30 -0.61
C LEU A 34 -7.28 -3.00 0.87
N ALA A 35 -6.97 -1.80 1.33
CA ALA A 35 -7.25 -1.35 2.69
C ALA A 35 -8.77 -1.18 2.94
N ALA A 36 -9.53 -0.65 1.99
CA ALA A 36 -10.98 -0.46 2.10
C ALA A 36 -11.81 -1.74 1.87
N SER A 37 -11.26 -2.73 1.15
CA SER A 37 -11.97 -3.97 0.83
C SER A 37 -11.95 -4.94 2.02
N PRO A 38 -13.12 -5.40 2.52
CA PRO A 38 -13.16 -6.43 3.55
C PRO A 38 -12.76 -7.81 3.00
N ILE A 39 -12.85 -8.02 1.69
CA ILE A 39 -12.48 -9.28 1.03
C ILE A 39 -10.96 -9.33 0.89
N PRO A 40 -10.27 -10.32 1.49
CA PRO A 40 -8.82 -10.46 1.37
C PRO A 40 -8.44 -10.84 -0.06
N LEU A 41 -7.51 -10.08 -0.64
CA LEU A 41 -6.80 -10.48 -1.86
C LEU A 41 -5.78 -11.57 -1.49
N ALA A 42 -5.51 -12.53 -2.37
CA ALA A 42 -4.45 -13.50 -2.12
C ALA A 42 -3.06 -12.80 -2.07
N PRO A 43 -2.17 -13.19 -1.14
CA PRO A 43 -0.82 -12.62 -1.07
C PRO A 43 -0.04 -12.70 -2.39
N SER A 44 -0.21 -13.81 -3.13
CA SER A 44 0.43 -14.04 -4.43
C SER A 44 -0.03 -13.05 -5.50
N ASP A 45 -1.29 -12.64 -5.48
CA ASP A 45 -1.87 -11.73 -6.46
C ASP A 45 -1.33 -10.30 -6.24
N TRP A 46 -1.23 -9.91 -4.96
CA TRP A 46 -0.59 -8.65 -4.59
C TRP A 46 0.88 -8.62 -4.98
N GLN A 47 1.64 -9.67 -4.63
CA GLN A 47 3.06 -9.79 -4.98
C GLN A 47 3.26 -9.73 -6.50
N SER A 48 2.53 -10.54 -7.26
CA SER A 48 2.63 -10.58 -8.73
C SER A 48 2.37 -9.22 -9.35
N ARG A 49 1.36 -8.50 -8.84
CA ARG A 49 1.04 -7.14 -9.29
C ARG A 49 2.19 -6.17 -9.03
N ILE A 50 2.77 -6.17 -7.84
CA ILE A 50 3.85 -5.23 -7.50
C ILE A 50 5.17 -5.63 -8.17
N TYR A 51 5.48 -6.92 -8.32
CA TYR A 51 6.66 -7.35 -9.08
C TYR A 51 6.57 -6.97 -10.55
N GLY A 52 5.40 -7.10 -11.18
CA GLY A 52 5.19 -6.59 -12.54
C GLY A 52 5.43 -5.09 -12.65
N ARG A 53 5.12 -4.32 -11.60
CA ARG A 53 5.43 -2.89 -11.52
C ARG A 53 6.91 -2.60 -11.30
N PHE A 54 7.60 -3.39 -10.49
CA PHE A 54 9.06 -3.30 -10.36
C PHE A 54 9.76 -3.51 -11.71
N SER A 55 9.34 -4.51 -12.49
CA SER A 55 9.88 -4.77 -13.83
C SER A 55 9.58 -3.65 -14.83
N ALA A 56 8.51 -2.87 -14.61
CA ALA A 56 8.12 -1.75 -15.46
C ALA A 56 8.70 -0.40 -15.01
N LEU A 57 9.41 -0.37 -13.87
CA LEU A 57 10.02 0.83 -13.32
C LEU A 57 11.27 1.20 -14.15
N PRO A 58 11.43 2.46 -14.57
CA PRO A 58 12.63 2.89 -15.28
C PRO A 58 13.91 2.70 -14.45
N ASP A 59 15.02 2.38 -15.10
CA ASP A 59 16.33 2.23 -14.45
C ASP A 59 16.83 3.56 -13.85
N GLU A 60 16.40 4.69 -14.41
CA GLU A 60 16.71 6.03 -13.91
C GLU A 60 15.80 6.48 -12.75
N ALA A 61 14.86 5.64 -12.30
CA ALA A 61 14.00 6.00 -11.19
C ALA A 61 14.84 6.32 -9.93
N PRO A 62 14.54 7.40 -9.19
CA PRO A 62 15.20 7.68 -7.93
C PRO A 62 15.10 6.53 -6.91
N PRO A 63 16.12 6.30 -6.07
CA PRO A 63 16.09 5.28 -5.03
C PRO A 63 14.87 5.38 -4.08
N LEU A 64 14.42 6.60 -3.78
CA LEU A 64 13.23 6.83 -2.97
C LEU A 64 11.95 6.24 -3.60
N GLN A 65 11.80 6.34 -4.92
CA GLN A 65 10.62 5.82 -5.61
C GLN A 65 10.62 4.27 -5.62
N ARG A 66 11.81 3.66 -5.64
CA ARG A 66 11.94 2.21 -5.44
C ARG A 66 11.57 1.79 -4.02
N SER A 67 12.01 2.54 -3.02
CA SER A 67 11.68 2.22 -1.63
C SER A 67 10.20 2.44 -1.31
N GLU A 68 9.54 3.43 -1.91
CA GLU A 68 8.08 3.61 -1.83
C GLU A 68 7.32 2.43 -2.44
N LEU A 69 7.78 1.88 -3.56
CA LEU A 69 7.17 0.70 -4.17
C LEU A 69 7.36 -0.56 -3.30
N LEU A 70 8.54 -0.70 -2.66
CA LEU A 70 8.81 -1.79 -1.69
C LEU A 70 7.97 -1.63 -0.42
N ALA A 71 7.82 -0.40 0.07
CA ALA A 71 6.98 -0.10 1.21
C ALA A 71 5.51 -0.44 0.91
N ALA A 72 5.01 -0.10 -0.29
CA ALA A 72 3.67 -0.49 -0.71
C ALA A 72 3.49 -2.01 -0.77
N LEU A 73 4.47 -2.75 -1.33
CA LEU A 73 4.47 -4.22 -1.33
C LEU A 73 4.33 -4.76 0.10
N SER A 74 5.21 -4.32 1.00
CA SER A 74 5.25 -4.77 2.40
C SER A 74 3.95 -4.45 3.13
N VAL A 75 3.46 -3.21 3.04
CA VAL A 75 2.20 -2.80 3.70
C VAL A 75 1.02 -3.61 3.17
N GLY A 76 0.90 -3.82 1.86
CA GLY A 76 -0.21 -4.61 1.31
C GLY A 76 -0.19 -6.07 1.77
N LEU A 77 1.00 -6.67 1.92
CA LEU A 77 1.13 -8.02 2.48
C LEU A 77 0.71 -8.09 3.95
N GLU A 78 1.11 -7.10 4.76
CA GLU A 78 0.72 -7.06 6.16
C GLU A 78 -0.77 -6.77 6.34
N ILE A 79 -1.40 -5.96 5.47
CA ILE A 79 -2.86 -5.77 5.50
C ILE A 79 -3.59 -7.08 5.14
N ILE A 80 -3.16 -7.79 4.09
CA ILE A 80 -3.74 -9.10 3.74
C ILE A 80 -3.61 -10.07 4.91
N LYS A 81 -2.43 -10.10 5.56
CA LYS A 81 -2.20 -10.95 6.74
C LYS A 81 -3.13 -10.58 7.89
N LEU A 82 -3.21 -9.29 8.24
CA LEU A 82 -4.10 -8.80 9.30
C LEU A 82 -5.57 -9.18 9.06
N ARG A 83 -6.05 -9.07 7.81
CA ARG A 83 -7.41 -9.48 7.43
C ARG A 83 -7.63 -10.99 7.49
N GLY A 84 -6.56 -11.79 7.45
CA GLY A 84 -6.63 -13.25 7.57
C GLY A 84 -6.56 -13.77 9.02
N ILE A 85 -6.24 -12.92 9.99
CA ILE A 85 -6.15 -13.31 11.40
C ILE A 85 -7.55 -13.39 12.00
N ALA A 86 -7.81 -14.44 12.80
CA ALA A 86 -9.07 -14.63 13.50
C ALA A 86 -9.19 -13.68 14.70
N LEU A 87 -9.53 -12.42 14.43
CA LEU A 87 -9.81 -11.41 15.44
C LEU A 87 -11.27 -11.52 15.94
N GLY A 88 -11.47 -11.18 17.22
CA GLY A 88 -12.81 -10.94 17.76
C GLY A 88 -13.48 -9.74 17.06
N PRO A 89 -14.83 -9.66 17.08
CA PRO A 89 -15.59 -8.67 16.32
C PRO A 89 -15.22 -7.22 16.67
N ASP A 90 -14.97 -6.91 17.94
CA ASP A 90 -14.60 -5.56 18.38
C ASP A 90 -13.23 -5.14 17.80
N HIS A 91 -12.23 -6.02 17.89
CA HIS A 91 -10.89 -5.81 17.32
C HIS A 91 -10.93 -5.72 15.78
N LEU A 92 -11.82 -6.47 15.13
CA LEU A 92 -12.01 -6.40 13.68
C LEU A 92 -12.58 -5.03 13.27
N ALA A 93 -13.54 -4.49 14.02
CA ALA A 93 -14.09 -3.16 13.78
C ALA A 93 -13.03 -2.06 13.95
N GLU A 94 -12.16 -2.18 14.97
CA GLU A 94 -11.01 -1.28 15.16
C GLU A 94 -10.00 -1.38 14.01
N LEU A 95 -9.70 -2.59 13.56
CA LEU A 95 -8.83 -2.81 12.40
C LEU A 95 -9.42 -2.16 11.14
N ASP A 96 -10.69 -2.40 10.83
CA ASP A 96 -11.35 -1.80 9.66
C ASP A 96 -11.36 -0.27 9.76
N ALA A 97 -11.60 0.27 10.95
CA ALA A 97 -11.56 1.71 11.20
C ALA A 97 -10.15 2.30 10.96
N ALA A 98 -9.09 1.56 11.28
CA ALA A 98 -7.71 1.96 11.01
C ALA A 98 -7.36 1.86 9.52
N LEU A 99 -7.74 0.77 8.86
CA LEU A 99 -7.50 0.55 7.44
C LEU A 99 -8.27 1.54 6.57
N GLU A 100 -9.48 1.94 6.96
CA GLU A 100 -10.25 2.98 6.29
C GLU A 100 -9.55 4.35 6.38
N ALA A 101 -8.92 4.68 7.52
CA ALA A 101 -8.12 5.89 7.63
C ALA A 101 -6.92 5.86 6.68
N ALA A 102 -6.24 4.72 6.56
CA ALA A 102 -5.15 4.54 5.60
C ALA A 102 -5.64 4.62 4.14
N ALA A 103 -6.81 4.04 3.84
CA ALA A 103 -7.44 4.10 2.52
C ALA A 103 -7.74 5.55 2.08
N ARG A 104 -8.07 6.42 3.05
CA ARG A 104 -8.28 7.87 2.82
C ARG A 104 -6.99 8.69 2.78
N GLY A 105 -5.82 8.06 2.94
CA GLY A 105 -4.55 8.77 3.00
C GLY A 105 -4.32 9.54 4.31
N ASN A 106 -5.07 9.22 5.37
CA ASN A 106 -4.83 9.79 6.69
C ASN A 106 -3.93 8.85 7.51
N GLY A 107 -2.64 8.82 7.17
CA GLY A 107 -1.66 7.93 7.82
C GLY A 107 -1.52 8.19 9.32
N ALA A 108 -1.64 9.45 9.78
CA ALA A 108 -1.56 9.78 11.20
C ALA A 108 -2.72 9.17 12.00
N LEU A 109 -3.95 9.29 11.49
CA LEU A 109 -5.12 8.65 12.12
C LEU A 109 -5.04 7.13 12.04
N ALA A 110 -4.56 6.58 10.92
CA ALA A 110 -4.37 5.14 10.78
C ALA A 110 -3.38 4.61 11.83
N ILE A 111 -2.22 5.25 11.99
CA ILE A 111 -1.21 4.89 12.99
C ILE A 111 -1.79 4.96 14.41
N ALA A 112 -2.53 6.02 14.74
CA ALA A 112 -3.15 6.16 16.06
C ALA A 112 -4.12 5.00 16.36
N ARG A 113 -5.02 4.68 15.42
CA ARG A 113 -5.98 3.57 15.58
C ARG A 113 -5.31 2.20 15.63
N LEU A 114 -4.24 2.01 14.85
CA LEU A 114 -3.44 0.80 14.91
C LEU A 114 -2.75 0.65 16.28
N ALA A 115 -2.28 1.74 16.88
CA ALA A 115 -1.69 1.72 18.22
C ALA A 115 -2.74 1.38 19.30
N ASP A 116 -3.96 1.92 19.19
CA ASP A 116 -5.07 1.59 20.09
C ASP A 116 -5.40 0.08 20.02
N LEU A 117 -5.49 -0.46 18.81
CA LEU A 117 -5.71 -1.90 18.59
C LEU A 117 -4.54 -2.76 19.12
N GLU A 118 -3.28 -2.34 18.91
CA GLU A 118 -2.10 -3.03 19.46
C GLU A 118 -2.17 -3.12 20.98
N GLN A 119 -2.60 -2.04 21.63
CA GLN A 119 -2.77 -1.95 23.08
C GLN A 119 -3.93 -2.83 23.57
N ALA A 120 -5.04 -2.90 22.82
CA ALA A 120 -6.18 -3.77 23.12
C ALA A 120 -5.81 -5.27 23.01
N LEU A 121 -4.94 -5.63 22.07
CA LEU A 121 -4.47 -7.01 21.87
C LEU A 121 -3.41 -7.45 22.88
N ARG A 122 -2.77 -6.51 23.58
CA ARG A 122 -1.64 -6.76 24.51
C ARG A 122 -1.94 -7.79 25.61
N PRO A 123 -3.14 -7.83 26.21
CA PRO A 123 -3.50 -8.82 27.23
C PRO A 123 -3.71 -10.23 26.68
N CYS A 124 -3.84 -10.42 25.36
CA CYS A 124 -4.11 -11.72 24.73
C CYS A 124 -2.80 -12.45 24.41
N PRO A 125 -2.45 -13.56 25.10
CA PRO A 125 -1.17 -14.24 24.93
C PRO A 125 -1.21 -15.33 23.83
N ASN A 126 -2.07 -15.16 22.81
CA ASN A 126 -2.20 -16.14 21.72
C ASN A 126 -1.36 -15.75 20.49
N ALA A 127 -1.06 -16.74 19.66
CA ALA A 127 -0.20 -16.56 18.48
C ALA A 127 -0.80 -15.55 17.49
N ASP A 128 -2.12 -15.54 17.32
CA ASP A 128 -2.84 -14.64 16.42
C ASP A 128 -2.72 -13.17 16.85
N ALA A 129 -2.86 -12.88 18.15
CA ALA A 129 -2.68 -11.56 18.72
C ALA A 129 -1.22 -11.08 18.59
N LEU A 130 -0.25 -11.97 18.83
CA LEU A 130 1.17 -11.64 18.62
C LEU A 130 1.47 -11.33 17.15
N GLN A 131 0.93 -12.14 16.24
CA GLN A 131 1.07 -11.96 14.81
C GLN A 131 0.44 -10.63 14.36
N ALA A 132 -0.77 -10.32 14.82
CA ALA A 132 -1.46 -9.07 14.53
C ALA A 132 -0.66 -7.86 15.02
N ARG A 133 -0.15 -7.91 16.26
CA ARG A 133 0.68 -6.82 16.82
C ARG A 133 1.96 -6.60 16.02
N SER A 134 2.63 -7.68 15.58
CA SER A 134 3.82 -7.54 14.71
C SER A 134 3.51 -6.90 13.36
N SER A 135 2.38 -7.28 12.74
CA SER A 135 1.92 -6.71 11.47
C SER A 135 1.51 -5.25 11.62
N ILE A 136 0.82 -4.90 12.71
CA ILE A 136 0.46 -3.52 13.07
C ILE A 136 1.70 -2.65 13.18
N LEU A 137 2.75 -3.13 13.85
CA LEU A 137 4.01 -2.39 13.99
C LEU A 137 4.67 -2.15 12.64
N ALA A 138 4.76 -3.19 11.79
CA ALA A 138 5.34 -3.09 10.46
C ALA A 138 4.58 -2.10 9.56
N VAL A 139 3.25 -2.13 9.58
CA VAL A 139 2.42 -1.16 8.84
C VAL A 139 2.64 0.25 9.36
N SER A 140 2.60 0.46 10.68
CA SER A 140 2.75 1.79 11.30
C SER A 140 4.13 2.40 11.01
N GLU A 141 5.18 1.59 11.04
CA GLU A 141 6.54 1.99 10.70
C GLU A 141 6.66 2.38 9.22
N ALA A 142 6.08 1.60 8.31
CA ALA A 142 6.11 1.93 6.89
C ALA A 142 5.31 3.21 6.58
N LEU A 143 4.12 3.37 7.18
CA LEU A 143 3.29 4.57 7.03
C LEU A 143 4.01 5.83 7.52
N SER A 144 4.71 5.75 8.65
CA SER A 144 5.47 6.88 9.19
C SER A 144 6.72 7.19 8.35
N ARG A 145 7.49 6.17 7.96
CA ARG A 145 8.72 6.33 7.15
C ARG A 145 8.45 6.88 5.76
N HIS A 146 7.32 6.54 5.15
CA HIS A 146 6.93 6.97 3.81
C HIS A 146 5.66 7.83 3.83
N ALA A 147 5.51 8.67 4.85
CA ALA A 147 4.30 9.47 5.08
C ALA A 147 3.91 10.33 3.87
N VAL A 148 4.88 10.94 3.17
CA VAL A 148 4.62 11.75 1.97
C VAL A 148 3.92 10.93 0.89
N TYR A 149 4.37 9.70 0.66
CA TYR A 149 3.79 8.80 -0.33
C TYR A 149 2.40 8.30 0.09
N PHE A 150 2.24 7.81 1.32
CA PHE A 150 0.97 7.24 1.77
C PHE A 150 -0.14 8.27 2.00
N ASN A 151 0.24 9.50 2.35
CA ASN A 151 -0.70 10.62 2.54
C ASN A 151 -0.97 11.40 1.24
N ALA A 152 -0.27 11.10 0.14
CA ALA A 152 -0.45 11.80 -1.13
C ALA A 152 -1.88 11.63 -1.65
N ASP A 153 -2.49 12.71 -2.13
CA ASP A 153 -3.83 12.63 -2.70
C ASP A 153 -3.86 11.66 -3.90
N ALA A 154 -4.97 10.94 -4.06
CA ALA A 154 -5.11 9.93 -5.13
C ALA A 154 -5.01 10.52 -6.56
N ARG A 155 -4.94 11.85 -6.68
CA ARG A 155 -4.79 12.63 -7.92
C ARG A 155 -3.35 13.02 -8.24
N GLY A 156 -2.39 12.88 -7.31
CA GLY A 156 -0.98 13.18 -7.58
C GLY A 156 -0.69 14.65 -7.89
N GLU A 157 -1.54 15.57 -7.43
CA GLU A 157 -1.32 17.01 -7.54
C GLU A 157 -0.63 17.49 -6.26
N VAL A 158 0.64 17.87 -6.40
CA VAL A 158 1.37 18.65 -5.40
C VAL A 158 0.92 20.10 -5.60
N HIS A 159 0.32 20.71 -4.58
CA HIS A 159 0.23 22.17 -4.51
C HIS A 159 1.57 22.76 -4.11
#